data_AF-A0A7S0NB68-F1
#
_entry.id   AF-A0A7S0NB68-F1
#
_cell.length_a   1.000
_cell.length_b   1.000
_cell.length_c   1.000
_cell.angle_alpha   90.00
_cell.angle_beta   90.00
_cell.angle_gamma   90.00
#
_symmetry.space_group_name_H-M   'P 1'
#
loop_
_entity.id
_entity.type
_entity.pdbx_description
1 polymer ?
#
loop_
_entity_poly.entity_id
_entity_poly.type
_entity_poly.pdbx_seq_one_letter_code
_entity_poly.pdbx_strand_id
1 'polypeptide(L)'
;FLDGDGAQEVAKAIERGGDEDEGKTAPSSEKPIWRVELQRALKKNGSDATSKYVQLATVREDNTPACRTIVFRAFIPDSNALYFVTDLRSEKVAQIDRNPAGEAAWYLPITREQFRISGRLSLAGPGSAGALAAERARRRYTP
;
A
#
# COMPACT_ATOMS: atom_id res chain seq x y z
N PHE A 1 41.19 -33.73 7.68
CA PHE A 1 41.05 -34.72 8.76
C PHE A 1 40.16 -34.15 9.85
N LEU A 2 38.85 -34.28 9.66
CA LEU A 2 37.82 -34.52 10.68
C LEU A 2 36.61 -35.07 9.90
N ASP A 3 36.12 -36.21 10.34
CA ASP A 3 35.30 -37.15 9.58
C ASP A 3 33.80 -36.79 9.55
N GLY A 4 33.25 -36.75 8.34
CA GLY A 4 32.19 -37.67 7.88
C GLY A 4 30.78 -37.68 8.48
N ASP A 5 30.57 -37.36 9.76
CA ASP A 5 29.32 -37.80 10.44
C ASP A 5 28.52 -36.70 11.15
N GLY A 6 29.04 -35.47 11.18
CA GLY A 6 28.33 -34.32 11.78
C GLY A 6 27.25 -33.68 10.90
N ALA A 7 27.23 -33.97 9.59
CA ALA A 7 26.34 -33.31 8.63
C ALA A 7 24.94 -33.95 8.52
N GLN A 8 24.77 -35.20 8.98
CA GLN A 8 23.47 -35.89 8.91
C GLN A 8 22.59 -35.67 10.15
N GLU A 9 23.16 -35.35 11.31
CA GLU A 9 22.40 -35.06 12.54
C GLU A 9 21.75 -33.66 12.52
N VAL A 10 22.40 -32.65 11.93
CA VAL A 10 21.76 -31.33 11.71
C VAL A 10 20.64 -31.37 10.68
N ALA A 11 20.69 -32.29 9.70
CA ALA A 11 19.64 -32.43 8.70
C ALA A 11 18.35 -33.06 9.28
N LYS A 12 18.45 -33.94 10.29
CA LYS A 12 17.28 -34.55 10.95
C LYS A 12 16.62 -33.66 12.01
N ALA A 13 17.33 -32.67 12.54
CA ALA A 13 16.77 -31.70 13.49
C ALA A 13 15.89 -30.63 12.82
N ILE A 14 16.06 -30.39 11.51
CA ILE A 14 15.28 -29.41 10.74
C ILE A 14 13.89 -29.96 10.34
N GLU A 15 13.69 -31.29 10.33
CA GLU A 15 12.43 -31.91 9.93
C GLU A 15 11.45 -32.22 11.08
N ARG A 16 11.76 -31.87 12.35
CA ARG A 16 10.90 -32.21 13.52
C ARG A 16 10.48 -31.04 14.41
N GLY A 17 10.68 -29.79 14.01
CA GLY A 17 10.25 -28.63 14.79
C GLY A 17 9.72 -27.50 13.92
N GLY A 18 8.41 -27.41 13.78
CA GLY A 18 7.75 -26.33 13.03
C GLY A 18 6.24 -26.47 12.91
N ASP A 19 5.55 -26.93 13.96
CA ASP A 19 4.15 -26.58 14.18
C ASP A 19 4.12 -25.14 14.68
N GLU A 20 4.23 -24.18 13.77
CA GLU A 20 3.70 -22.84 13.99
C GLU A 20 2.84 -22.48 12.79
N ASP A 21 1.58 -22.29 13.12
CA ASP A 21 0.47 -21.77 12.35
C ASP A 21 0.84 -20.48 11.60
N GLU A 22 1.58 -20.59 10.50
CA GLU A 22 1.56 -19.57 9.45
C GLU A 22 0.21 -19.64 8.78
N GLY A 23 -0.77 -19.03 9.45
CA GLY A 23 -2.07 -18.68 8.90
C GLY A 23 -1.86 -17.95 7.60
N LYS A 24 -1.85 -18.73 6.50
CA LYS A 24 -2.04 -18.28 5.13
C LYS A 24 -3.42 -17.66 5.10
N THR A 25 -3.50 -16.41 5.54
CA THR A 25 -4.73 -15.65 5.62
C THR A 25 -5.19 -15.50 4.19
N ALA A 26 -6.13 -16.35 3.78
CA ALA A 26 -6.85 -16.19 2.54
C ALA A 26 -7.32 -14.74 2.47
N PRO A 27 -7.18 -14.04 1.33
CA PRO A 27 -7.62 -12.65 1.25
C PRO A 27 -9.09 -12.63 1.65
N SER A 28 -9.40 -11.97 2.77
CA SER A 28 -10.77 -11.82 3.21
C SER A 28 -11.50 -11.08 2.10
N SER A 29 -12.46 -11.76 1.48
CA SER A 29 -13.29 -11.20 0.40
C SER A 29 -14.11 -9.99 0.86
N GLU A 30 -14.22 -9.81 2.18
CA GLU A 30 -14.93 -8.73 2.81
C GLU A 30 -14.08 -7.44 2.89
N LYS A 31 -14.62 -6.38 2.29
CA LYS A 31 -14.00 -5.06 2.35
C LYS A 31 -14.20 -4.46 3.74
N PRO A 32 -13.16 -3.88 4.35
CA PRO A 32 -13.31 -3.21 5.64
C PRO A 32 -14.22 -1.99 5.52
N ILE A 33 -14.88 -1.64 6.63
CA ILE A 33 -15.87 -0.55 6.69
C ILE A 33 -15.30 0.76 6.13
N TRP A 34 -14.08 1.14 6.51
CA TRP A 34 -13.45 2.37 6.02
C TRP A 34 -13.36 2.43 4.49
N ARG A 35 -13.15 1.29 3.83
CA ARG A 35 -13.05 1.21 2.37
C ARG A 35 -14.41 1.40 1.72
N VAL A 36 -15.45 0.80 2.30
CA VAL A 36 -16.83 0.96 1.83
C VAL A 36 -17.27 2.41 1.97
N GLU A 37 -16.99 3.04 3.12
CA GLU A 37 -17.34 4.44 3.38
C GLU A 37 -16.57 5.39 2.46
N LEU A 38 -15.26 5.21 2.29
CA LEU A 38 -14.47 6.02 1.36
C LEU A 38 -14.99 5.87 -0.09
N GLN A 39 -15.32 4.65 -0.53
CA GLN A 39 -15.89 4.43 -1.86
C GLN A 39 -17.23 5.17 -2.05
N ARG A 40 -18.10 5.13 -1.04
CA ARG A 40 -19.37 5.85 -1.04
C ARG A 40 -19.17 7.36 -1.10
N ALA A 41 -18.26 7.89 -0.29
CA ALA A 41 -17.93 9.31 -0.26
C ALA A 41 -17.37 9.78 -1.61
N LEU A 42 -16.44 9.04 -2.20
CA LEU A 42 -15.89 9.35 -3.52
C LEU A 42 -16.94 9.37 -4.62
N LYS A 43 -17.91 8.44 -4.59
CA LYS A 43 -19.02 8.42 -5.55
C LYS A 43 -19.88 9.69 -5.42
N LYS A 44 -20.21 10.08 -4.19
CA LYS A 44 -20.97 11.32 -3.93
C LYS A 44 -20.21 12.59 -4.33
N ASN A 45 -18.88 12.55 -4.28
CA ASN A 45 -18.02 13.66 -4.69
C ASN A 45 -17.61 13.60 -6.18
N GLY A 46 -18.17 12.67 -6.97
CA GLY A 46 -17.71 12.37 -8.34
C GLY A 46 -17.84 13.52 -9.34
N SER A 47 -18.71 14.50 -9.07
CA SER A 47 -18.84 15.73 -9.88
C SER A 47 -17.71 16.73 -9.65
N ASP A 48 -16.95 16.60 -8.57
CA ASP A 48 -15.81 17.46 -8.25
C ASP A 48 -14.50 16.76 -8.63
N ALA A 49 -13.80 17.30 -9.62
CA ALA A 49 -12.51 16.78 -10.08
C ALA A 49 -11.44 16.79 -8.96
N THR A 50 -11.55 17.72 -7.99
CA THR A 50 -10.62 17.83 -6.86
C THR A 50 -10.83 16.75 -5.81
N SER A 51 -11.95 16.02 -5.87
CA SER A 51 -12.22 14.88 -4.97
C SER A 51 -11.17 13.78 -5.05
N LYS A 52 -10.36 13.73 -6.12
CA LYS A 52 -9.24 12.78 -6.29
C LYS A 52 -7.93 13.23 -5.65
N TYR A 53 -7.86 14.48 -5.17
CA TYR A 53 -6.65 15.07 -4.62
C TYR A 53 -6.53 14.75 -3.14
N VAL A 54 -5.38 14.20 -2.76
CA VAL A 54 -5.10 13.70 -1.42
C VAL A 54 -3.80 14.29 -0.92
N GLN A 55 -3.73 14.71 0.34
CA GLN A 55 -2.48 15.16 0.94
C GLN A 55 -1.73 13.95 1.48
N LEU A 56 -0.49 13.73 1.02
CA LEU A 56 0.38 12.66 1.51
C LEU A 56 1.48 13.23 2.39
N ALA A 57 1.46 12.87 3.66
CA ALA A 57 2.55 13.05 4.59
C ALA A 57 3.58 11.91 4.46
N THR A 58 4.86 12.28 4.39
CA THR A 58 6.02 11.36 4.47
C THR A 58 7.06 11.95 5.40
N VAL A 59 8.09 11.17 5.72
CA VAL A 59 9.20 11.59 6.57
C VAL A 59 10.44 11.87 5.73
N ARG A 60 11.08 13.03 5.92
CA ARG A 60 12.35 13.40 5.28
C ARG A 60 13.54 12.69 5.94
N GLU A 61 14.72 12.81 5.33
CA GLU A 61 15.98 12.27 5.86
C GLU A 61 16.32 12.82 7.25
N ASP A 62 16.08 14.10 7.46
CA ASP A 62 16.29 14.80 8.73
C ASP A 62 15.18 14.53 9.76
N ASN A 63 14.34 13.51 9.54
CA ASN A 63 13.16 13.15 10.32
C ASN A 63 12.07 14.24 10.39
N THR A 64 12.11 15.26 9.53
CA THR A 64 11.04 16.27 9.47
C THR A 64 9.88 15.82 8.56
N PRO A 65 8.65 16.29 8.80
CA PRO A 65 7.50 15.92 7.97
C PRO A 65 7.50 16.67 6.63
N ALA A 66 7.21 15.96 5.55
CA ALA A 66 6.94 16.54 4.25
C ALA A 66 5.50 16.25 3.82
N CYS A 67 4.83 17.21 3.19
CA CYS A 67 3.44 17.06 2.74
C CYS A 67 3.26 17.61 1.33
N ARG A 68 2.45 16.93 0.52
CA ARG A 68 2.11 17.35 -0.86
C ARG A 68 0.81 16.71 -1.32
N THR A 69 0.21 17.30 -2.33
CA THR A 69 -0.94 16.71 -3.03
C THR A 69 -0.49 15.59 -3.98
N ILE A 70 -1.18 14.46 -3.93
CA ILE A 70 -1.10 13.35 -4.88
C ILE A 70 -2.50 13.05 -5.42
N VAL A 71 -2.56 12.33 -6.54
CA VAL A 71 -3.84 12.00 -7.18
C VAL A 71 -4.16 10.53 -7.01
N PHE A 72 -5.26 10.25 -6.34
CA PHE A 72 -5.83 8.90 -6.25
C PHE A 72 -6.28 8.44 -7.64
N ARG A 73 -5.94 7.20 -7.99
CA ARG A 73 -6.35 6.59 -9.26
C ARG A 73 -7.34 5.46 -9.07
N ALA A 74 -7.03 4.52 -8.19
CA ALA A 74 -7.85 3.33 -8.01
C ALA A 74 -7.51 2.63 -6.69
N PHE A 75 -8.34 1.67 -6.30
CA PHE A 75 -7.92 0.64 -5.35
C PHE A 75 -7.25 -0.50 -6.12
N ILE A 76 -6.20 -1.08 -5.56
CA ILE A 76 -5.59 -2.28 -6.12
C ILE A 76 -6.61 -3.45 -6.00
N PRO A 77 -6.82 -4.26 -7.06
CA PRO A 77 -7.69 -5.44 -7.00
C PRO A 77 -7.27 -6.40 -5.89
N ASP A 78 -8.24 -7.07 -5.27
CA ASP A 78 -8.03 -8.13 -4.29
C ASP A 78 -7.17 -7.73 -3.07
N SER A 79 -7.02 -6.43 -2.82
CA SER A 79 -6.34 -5.86 -1.66
C SER A 79 -7.02 -4.57 -1.22
N ASN A 80 -6.73 -4.10 -0.01
CA ASN A 80 -7.20 -2.81 0.50
C ASN A 80 -6.27 -1.63 0.18
N ALA A 81 -5.26 -1.84 -0.67
CA ALA A 81 -4.28 -0.81 -1.00
C ALA A 81 -4.87 0.27 -1.92
N LEU A 82 -4.49 1.51 -1.66
CA LEU A 82 -4.76 2.67 -2.50
C LEU A 82 -3.64 2.83 -3.53
N TYR A 83 -4.01 3.11 -4.77
CA TYR A 83 -3.07 3.37 -5.84
C TYR A 83 -3.06 4.86 -6.23
N PHE A 84 -1.84 5.40 -6.24
CA PHE A 84 -1.53 6.78 -6.59
C PHE A 84 -0.45 6.82 -7.66
N VAL A 85 -0.34 7.95 -8.35
CA VAL A 85 0.70 8.17 -9.36
C VAL A 85 1.64 9.27 -8.90
N THR A 86 2.94 9.06 -9.11
CA THR A 86 3.99 10.03 -8.83
C THR A 86 5.06 9.99 -9.92
N ASP A 87 5.77 11.11 -10.12
CA ASP A 87 7.02 11.13 -10.91
C ASP A 87 8.15 10.47 -10.09
N LEU A 88 8.92 9.60 -10.75
CA LEU A 88 10.03 8.84 -10.16
C LEU A 88 11.18 9.72 -9.67
N ARG A 89 11.33 10.95 -10.20
CA ARG A 89 12.41 11.88 -9.84
C ARG A 89 12.09 12.75 -8.64
N SER A 90 10.89 12.59 -8.06
CA SER A 90 10.45 13.44 -6.95
C SER A 90 11.07 13.02 -5.61
N GLU A 91 11.35 13.99 -4.75
CA GLU A 91 11.98 13.76 -3.43
C GLU A 91 11.25 12.71 -2.59
N LYS A 92 9.93 12.59 -2.74
CA LYS A 92 9.13 11.61 -2.00
C LYS A 92 9.54 10.16 -2.29
N VAL A 93 10.14 9.88 -3.46
CA VAL A 93 10.62 8.54 -3.81
C VAL A 93 11.77 8.14 -2.89
N ALA A 94 12.79 8.98 -2.75
CA ALA A 94 13.89 8.76 -1.82
C ALA A 94 13.42 8.72 -0.36
N GLN A 95 12.42 9.54 -0.01
CA GLN A 95 11.81 9.54 1.33
C GLN A 95 11.11 8.20 1.63
N ILE A 96 10.31 7.69 0.70
CA ILE A 96 9.57 6.42 0.86
C ILE A 96 10.52 5.23 0.91
N ASP A 97 11.57 5.24 0.09
CA ASP A 97 12.58 4.17 0.07
C ASP A 97 13.31 4.05 1.42
N ARG A 98 13.65 5.19 2.04
CA ARG A 98 14.27 5.24 3.36
C ARG A 98 13.30 4.98 4.50
N ASN A 99 12.11 5.59 4.46
CA ASN A 99 11.07 5.46 5.47
C ASN A 99 9.71 5.27 4.80
N PRO A 100 9.19 4.03 4.76
CA PRO A 100 7.93 3.76 4.10
C PRO A 100 6.71 4.19 4.92
N ALA A 101 6.87 4.73 6.14
CA ALA A 101 5.74 5.26 6.90
C ALA A 101 5.16 6.50 6.22
N GLY A 102 3.85 6.50 6.03
CA GLY A 102 3.14 7.66 5.50
C GLY A 102 1.69 7.71 5.94
N GLU A 103 1.09 8.87 5.75
CA GLU A 103 -0.32 9.10 6.01
C GLU A 103 -0.96 9.91 4.88
N ALA A 104 -2.09 9.41 4.39
CA ALA A 104 -2.95 10.13 3.49
C ALA A 104 -4.05 10.86 4.28
N ALA A 105 -4.10 12.18 4.17
CA ALA A 105 -5.20 13.00 4.65
C ALA A 105 -6.06 13.43 3.45
N TRP A 106 -7.35 13.11 3.50
CA TRP A 106 -8.26 13.31 2.38
C TRP A 106 -9.55 13.96 2.85
N TYR A 107 -9.76 15.21 2.47
CA TYR A 107 -11.02 15.92 2.71
C TYR A 107 -11.91 15.88 1.47
N LEU A 108 -13.18 15.50 1.64
CA LEU A 108 -14.17 15.39 0.59
C LEU A 108 -15.25 16.47 0.78
N PRO A 109 -15.24 17.55 -0.02
CA PRO A 109 -15.99 18.77 0.30
C PRO A 109 -17.50 18.62 0.20
N ILE A 110 -18.02 17.77 -0.71
CA ILE A 110 -19.47 17.61 -0.91
C ILE A 110 -20.10 16.87 0.27
N THR A 111 -19.42 15.86 0.81
CA THR A 111 -19.92 15.09 1.96
C THR A 111 -19.43 15.63 3.30
N ARG A 112 -18.45 16.53 3.30
CA ARG A 112 -17.83 17.14 4.49
C ARG A 112 -17.17 16.10 5.40
N GLU A 113 -16.57 15.08 4.80
CA GLU A 113 -15.90 13.99 5.49
C GLU A 113 -14.38 14.11 5.34
N GLN A 114 -13.65 13.71 6.38
CA GLN A 114 -12.20 13.57 6.34
C GLN A 114 -11.81 12.11 6.60
N PHE A 115 -10.97 11.56 5.72
CA PHE A 115 -10.33 10.26 5.88
C PHE A 115 -8.84 10.45 6.15
N ARG A 116 -8.34 9.84 7.22
CA ARG A 116 -6.91 9.74 7.53
C ARG A 116 -6.50 8.27 7.48
N ILE A 117 -5.61 7.94 6.55
CA ILE A 117 -5.20 6.56 6.27
C ILE A 117 -3.69 6.49 6.40
N SER A 118 -3.24 5.95 7.53
CA SER A 118 -1.82 5.74 7.83
C SER A 118 -1.42 4.32 7.43
N GLY A 119 -0.20 4.15 6.95
CA GLY A 119 0.28 2.83 6.54
C GLY A 119 1.69 2.85 5.95
N ARG A 120 2.09 1.69 5.42
CA ARG A 120 3.35 1.55 4.68
C ARG A 120 3.12 1.84 3.20
N LEU A 121 3.96 2.70 2.65
CA LEU A 121 4.02 3.05 1.24
C LEU A 121 4.92 2.06 0.51
N SER A 122 4.59 1.77 -0.75
CA SER A 122 5.41 0.92 -1.61
C SER A 122 5.50 1.54 -2.99
N LEU A 123 6.72 1.60 -3.51
CA LEU A 123 7.00 2.13 -4.84
C LEU A 123 6.90 0.99 -5.86
N ALA A 124 6.08 1.18 -6.88
CA ALA A 124 5.98 0.28 -8.01
C ALA A 124 6.64 0.93 -9.24
N GLY A 125 7.84 0.47 -9.56
CA GLY A 125 8.54 0.87 -10.80
C GLY A 125 7.91 0.23 -12.05
N PRO A 126 8.25 0.71 -13.25
CA PRO A 126 7.85 0.09 -14.50
C PRO A 126 8.16 -1.42 -14.52
N GLY A 127 7.21 -2.24 -15.00
CA GLY A 127 7.38 -3.69 -15.07
C GLY A 127 7.26 -4.46 -13.75
N SER A 128 7.12 -3.78 -12.60
CA SER A 128 6.88 -4.45 -11.32
C SER A 128 5.48 -5.07 -11.23
N ALA A 129 5.32 -6.09 -10.39
CA ALA A 129 4.00 -6.68 -10.11
C ALA A 129 2.98 -5.62 -9.63
N GLY A 130 3.43 -4.64 -8.84
CA GLY A 130 2.61 -3.51 -8.42
C GLY A 130 2.19 -2.59 -9.57
N ALA A 131 3.04 -2.39 -10.57
CA ALA A 131 2.69 -1.61 -11.76
C ALA A 131 1.65 -2.34 -12.64
N LEU A 132 1.77 -3.66 -12.76
CA LEU A 132 0.75 -4.48 -13.46
C LEU A 132 -0.59 -4.47 -12.71
N ALA A 133 -0.56 -4.59 -11.39
CA ALA A 133 -1.77 -4.49 -10.57
C ALA A 133 -2.44 -3.12 -10.68
N ALA A 134 -1.63 -2.05 -10.71
CA ALA A 134 -2.08 -0.69 -10.95
C ALA A 134 -2.70 -0.49 -12.35
N GLU A 135 -2.09 -1.05 -13.39
CA GLU A 135 -2.63 -0.99 -14.75
C GLU A 135 -3.99 -1.71 -14.84
N ARG A 136 -4.10 -2.89 -14.22
CA ARG A 136 -5.38 -3.61 -14.10
C ARG A 136 -6.43 -2.80 -13.35
N ALA A 137 -6.02 -2.09 -12.29
CA ALA A 137 -6.90 -1.24 -11.50
C ALA A 137 -7.47 -0.07 -12.33
N ARG A 138 -6.63 0.60 -13.12
CA ARG A 138 -7.03 1.71 -13.99
C ARG A 138 -8.11 1.31 -15.01
N ARG A 139 -7.97 0.13 -15.62
CA ARG A 139 -8.92 -0.36 -16.64
C ARG A 139 -10.31 -0.69 -16.08
N ARG A 140 -10.41 -1.01 -14.78
CA ARG A 140 -11.69 -1.33 -14.12
C ARG A 140 -12.31 -0.13 -13.40
N TYR A 141 -11.56 0.94 -13.18
CA TYR A 141 -12.04 2.10 -12.44
C TYR A 141 -12.68 3.11 -13.40
N THR A 142 -13.98 2.93 -13.63
CA THR A 142 -14.85 3.95 -14.25
C THR A 142 -15.54 4.72 -13.11
N PRO A 143 -15.50 6.07 -13.09
CA PRO A 143 -16.19 6.87 -12.07
C PRO A 143 -17.68 6.56 -11.97
#